data_AF-A0A1F5DCF5-F1
#
_entry.id   AF-A0A1F5DCF5-F1
#
_cell.length_a   1.000
_cell.length_b   1.000
_cell.length_c   1.000
_cell.angle_alpha   90.00
_cell.angle_beta   90.00
_cell.angle_gamma   90.00
#
_symmetry.space_group_name_H-M   'P 1'
#
loop_
_entity.id
_entity.type
_entity.pdbx_description
1 polymer ?
#
loop_
_entity_poly.entity_id
_entity_poly.type
_entity_poly.pdbx_seq_one_letter_code
_entity_poly.pdbx_strand_id
1 'polypeptide(L)'
;MSEKPLEKLVFGGSDFKFVAAYKAYSDAFDAADEERRASLNEAISKLHGEEMGYPEFYAAVNAGGEVHRFHRSQISTSRKFAYREAERKADRIKRHK
;
A
#
# COMPACT_ATOMS: atom_id res chain seq x y z
N MET A 1 -13.49 33.68 9.96
CA MET A 1 -13.54 32.47 10.79
C MET A 1 -12.12 31.95 10.83
N SER A 2 -11.46 31.95 11.99
CA SER A 2 -10.06 31.50 12.08
C SER A 2 -10.01 29.98 11.89
N GLU A 3 -9.53 29.53 10.73
CA GLU A 3 -9.14 28.13 10.49
C GLU A 3 -8.02 27.81 11.47
N LYS A 4 -8.36 27.13 12.57
CA LYS A 4 -7.34 26.56 13.46
C LYS A 4 -6.79 25.34 12.71
N PRO A 5 -5.48 25.25 12.47
CA PRO A 5 -4.92 24.08 11.84
C PRO A 5 -5.26 22.86 12.69
N LEU A 6 -5.85 21.84 12.06
CA LEU A 6 -6.15 20.59 12.75
C LEU A 6 -4.84 20.01 13.28
N GLU A 7 -4.76 19.84 14.60
CA GLU A 7 -3.59 19.29 15.25
C GLU A 7 -3.53 17.77 15.09
N LYS A 8 -2.31 17.26 15.04
CA LYS A 8 -2.01 15.83 14.94
C LYS A 8 -2.30 15.17 16.28
N LEU A 9 -3.04 14.06 16.25
CA LEU A 9 -3.32 13.30 17.46
C LEU A 9 -2.08 12.50 17.87
N VAL A 10 -1.77 12.49 19.16
CA VAL A 10 -0.65 11.74 19.74
C VAL A 10 -1.22 10.68 20.67
N PHE A 11 -0.87 9.43 20.41
CA PHE A 11 -1.30 8.29 21.22
C PHE A 11 -0.09 7.63 21.88
N GLY A 12 -0.25 7.17 23.12
CA GLY A 12 0.72 6.28 23.75
C GLY A 12 0.68 4.90 23.08
N GLY A 13 1.84 4.36 22.69
CA GLY A 13 1.90 3.07 22.01
C GLY A 13 1.37 1.94 22.89
N SER A 14 0.21 1.39 22.53
CA SER A 14 -0.39 0.23 23.19
C SER A 14 0.17 -1.09 22.65
N ASP A 15 0.21 -1.26 21.32
CA ASP A 15 0.65 -2.47 20.63
C ASP A 15 1.46 -2.19 19.36
N PHE A 16 2.29 -3.14 18.92
CA PHE A 16 3.09 -3.01 17.68
C PHE A 16 2.23 -2.70 16.44
N LYS A 17 1.07 -3.34 16.31
CA LYS A 17 0.15 -3.10 15.19
C LYS A 17 -0.34 -1.67 15.19
N PHE A 18 -0.69 -1.14 16.36
CA PHE A 18 -1.14 0.23 16.51
C PHE A 18 0.00 1.22 16.24
N VAL A 19 1.23 0.94 16.71
CA VAL A 19 2.40 1.78 16.38
C VAL A 19 2.65 1.83 14.87
N ALA A 20 2.54 0.69 14.18
CA ALA A 20 2.67 0.65 12.72
C ALA A 20 1.55 1.42 12.00
N ALA A 21 0.31 1.30 12.48
CA ALA A 21 -0.83 2.05 11.96
C ALA A 21 -0.69 3.56 12.22
N TYR A 22 -0.23 3.94 13.41
CA TYR A 22 0.04 5.33 13.80
C TYR A 22 1.12 5.95 12.92
N LYS A 23 2.18 5.20 12.58
CA LYS A 23 3.20 5.65 11.63
C LYS A 23 2.58 5.93 10.25
N ALA A 24 1.76 5.02 9.73
CA ALA A 24 1.08 5.23 8.45
C ALA A 24 0.12 6.44 8.48
N TYR A 25 -0.61 6.64 9.58
CA TYR A 25 -1.41 7.85 9.81
C TYR A 25 -0.54 9.10 9.83
N SER A 26 0.58 9.07 10.55
CA SER A 26 1.52 10.19 10.68
C SER A 26 2.03 10.63 9.31
N ASP A 27 2.52 9.69 8.51
CA ASP A 27 3.05 9.97 7.17
C ASP A 27 1.95 10.52 6.25
N ALA A 28 0.73 9.95 6.31
CA ALA A 28 -0.41 10.42 5.53
C ALA A 28 -0.93 11.79 5.97
N PHE A 29 -0.90 12.10 7.27
CA PHE A 29 -1.36 13.37 7.84
C PHE A 29 -0.45 14.53 7.44
N ASP A 30 0.86 14.28 7.45
CA ASP A 30 1.87 15.28 7.10
C ASP A 30 1.79 15.66 5.60
N ALA A 31 1.37 14.72 4.74
CA ALA A 31 1.17 14.93 3.29
C ALA A 31 -0.25 15.41 2.89
N ALA A 32 -1.20 15.46 3.82
CA ALA A 32 -2.61 15.69 3.53
C ALA A 32 -3.07 17.16 3.68
N ASP A 33 -4.10 17.52 2.91
CA ASP A 33 -4.86 18.76 3.03
C ASP A 33 -5.76 18.78 4.28
N GLU A 34 -6.30 19.94 4.63
CA GLU A 34 -7.07 20.16 5.89
C GLU A 34 -8.31 19.26 6.01
N GLU A 35 -9.10 19.12 4.94
CA GLU A 35 -10.24 18.21 4.90
C GLU A 35 -9.83 16.74 5.11
N ARG A 36 -8.69 16.38 4.53
CA ARG A 36 -8.16 15.03 4.59
C ARG A 36 -7.59 14.71 5.98
N ARG A 37 -6.95 15.68 6.64
CA ARG A 37 -6.48 15.58 8.03
C ARG A 37 -7.62 15.28 9.00
N ALA A 38 -8.80 15.88 8.81
CA ALA A 38 -9.98 15.58 9.63
C ALA A 38 -10.39 14.09 9.50
N SER A 39 -10.48 13.58 8.26
CA SER A 39 -10.83 12.17 8.02
C SER A 39 -9.81 11.18 8.60
N LEU A 40 -8.52 11.53 8.56
CA LEU A 40 -7.45 10.71 9.12
C LEU A 40 -7.50 10.70 10.66
N ASN A 41 -7.79 11.84 11.28
CA ASN A 41 -7.99 11.95 12.74
C ASN A 41 -9.17 11.11 13.22
N GLU A 42 -10.27 11.10 12.46
CA GLU A 42 -11.41 10.25 12.76
C GLU A 42 -11.06 8.76 12.64
N ALA A 43 -10.36 8.37 11.57
CA ALA A 43 -9.97 6.98 11.33
C ALA A 43 -9.03 6.44 12.42
N ILE A 44 -8.01 7.21 12.83
CA ILE A 44 -7.09 6.77 13.89
C ILE A 44 -7.79 6.70 15.26
N SER A 45 -8.74 7.60 15.53
CA SER A 45 -9.53 7.60 16.76
C SER A 45 -10.44 6.37 16.84
N LYS A 46 -11.12 6.02 15.73
CA LYS A 46 -11.94 4.81 15.62
C LYS A 46 -11.11 3.53 15.76
N LEU A 47 -9.90 3.51 15.20
CA LEU A 47 -8.97 2.39 15.36
C LEU A 47 -8.53 2.24 16.83
N HIS A 48 -8.23 3.34 17.51
CA HIS A 48 -7.85 3.33 18.93
C HIS A 48 -9.02 2.91 19.83
N GLY A 49 -10.25 3.31 19.50
CA GLY A 49 -11.46 2.90 20.21
C GLY A 49 -11.96 1.48 19.90
N GLU A 50 -11.23 0.71 19.10
CA GLU A 50 -11.62 -0.62 18.62
C GLU A 50 -12.94 -0.65 17.82
N GLU A 51 -13.42 0.52 17.36
CA GLU A 51 -14.63 0.66 16.54
C GLU A 51 -14.38 0.33 15.07
N MET A 52 -13.11 0.26 14.66
CA MET A 52 -12.67 -0.01 13.30
C MET A 52 -11.54 -1.04 13.29
N GLY A 53 -11.57 -1.94 12.31
CA GLY A 53 -10.49 -2.91 12.11
C GLY A 53 -9.29 -2.31 11.36
N TYR A 54 -8.10 -2.89 11.56
CA TYR A 54 -6.89 -2.50 10.82
C TYR A 54 -7.06 -2.50 9.28
N PRO A 55 -7.72 -3.49 8.63
CA PRO A 55 -7.90 -3.48 7.18
C PRO A 55 -8.70 -2.26 6.68
N GLU A 56 -9.76 -1.90 7.41
CA GLU A 56 -10.62 -0.76 7.09
C GLU A 56 -9.86 0.56 7.28
N PHE A 57 -9.06 0.65 8.35
CA PHE A 57 -8.18 1.78 8.59
C PHE A 57 -7.18 1.97 7.44
N TYR A 58 -6.48 0.92 7.00
CA TYR A 58 -5.53 1.05 5.89
C TYR A 58 -6.22 1.36 4.56
N ALA A 59 -7.44 0.88 4.33
CA ALA A 59 -8.24 1.29 3.18
C ALA A 59 -8.56 2.80 3.26
N ALA A 60 -8.99 3.28 4.42
CA ALA A 60 -9.27 4.68 4.66
C ALA A 60 -8.04 5.56 4.49
N VAL A 61 -6.85 5.13 4.92
CA VAL A 61 -5.57 5.85 4.74
C VAL A 61 -5.15 5.88 3.27
N ASN A 62 -5.22 4.74 2.57
CA ASN A 62 -4.80 4.63 1.17
C ASN A 62 -5.78 5.26 0.16
N ALA A 63 -7.02 5.55 0.55
CA ALA A 63 -8.00 6.18 -0.34
C ALA A 63 -7.56 7.55 -0.90
N GLY A 64 -6.62 8.24 -0.23
CA GLY A 64 -6.03 9.49 -0.71
C GLY A 64 -4.59 9.37 -1.22
N GLY A 65 -3.99 8.18 -1.16
CA GLY A 65 -2.64 7.93 -1.66
C GLY A 65 -2.66 7.41 -3.09
N GLU A 66 -1.62 7.67 -3.87
CA GLU A 66 -1.39 6.92 -5.10
C GLU A 66 -1.33 5.44 -4.74
N VAL A 67 -2.33 4.66 -5.17
CA VAL A 67 -2.27 3.20 -5.07
C VAL A 67 -1.00 2.77 -5.79
N HIS A 68 0.04 2.41 -5.02
CA HIS A 68 1.28 1.89 -5.57
C HIS A 68 0.93 0.58 -6.30
N ARG A 69 0.62 0.71 -7.59
CA ARG A 69 0.46 -0.42 -8.48
C ARG A 69 1.85 -1.05 -8.56
N PHE A 70 2.06 -2.12 -7.81
CA PHE A 70 3.26 -2.93 -7.90
C PHE A 70 3.42 -3.38 -9.35
N HIS A 71 4.22 -2.64 -10.11
CA HIS A 71 4.48 -2.96 -11.49
C HIS A 71 5.37 -4.20 -11.47
N ARG A 72 4.86 -5.33 -11.95
CA ARG A 72 5.67 -6.53 -12.14
C ARG A 72 6.71 -6.21 -13.21
N SER A 73 7.92 -5.85 -12.82
CA SER A 73 9.04 -5.75 -13.74
C SER A 73 9.34 -7.13 -14.30
N GLN A 74 9.12 -7.35 -15.60
CA GLN A 74 9.45 -8.61 -16.23
C GLN A 74 10.98 -8.73 -16.35
N ILE A 75 11.54 -9.75 -15.72
CA ILE A 75 12.97 -10.06 -15.83
C ILE A 75 13.21 -10.74 -17.18
N SER A 76 13.72 -10.01 -18.17
CA SER A 76 14.12 -10.55 -19.47
C SER A 76 15.54 -11.13 -19.36
N THR A 77 15.71 -12.43 -19.63
CA THR A 77 17.02 -13.11 -19.65
C THR A 77 17.26 -13.79 -20.98
N SER A 78 18.09 -13.21 -21.84
CA SER A 78 18.24 -13.63 -23.26
C SER A 78 18.58 -15.11 -23.45
N ARG A 79 19.48 -15.67 -22.62
CA ARG A 79 20.00 -17.04 -22.81
C ARG A 79 18.96 -18.14 -22.54
N LYS A 80 18.13 -17.98 -21.49
CA LYS A 80 17.11 -18.99 -21.12
C LYS A 80 15.95 -19.02 -22.11
N PHE A 81 15.55 -17.86 -22.64
CA PHE A 81 14.51 -17.78 -23.66
C PHE A 81 14.96 -18.43 -24.98
N ALA A 82 16.18 -18.16 -25.43
CA ALA A 82 16.74 -18.75 -26.65
C ALA A 82 16.84 -20.28 -26.58
N TYR A 83 17.31 -20.83 -25.45
CA TYR A 83 17.37 -22.29 -25.23
C TYR A 83 15.98 -22.94 -25.37
N ARG A 84 14.96 -22.37 -24.69
CA ARG A 84 13.59 -22.89 -24.75
C ARG A 84 12.95 -22.79 -26.14
N GLU A 85 13.36 -21.83 -26.95
CA GLU A 85 12.89 -21.69 -28.32
C GLU A 85 13.51 -22.75 -29.24
N ALA A 86 14.81 -23.01 -29.10
CA ALA A 86 15.50 -24.07 -29.82
C ALA A 86 14.94 -25.46 -29.47
N GLU A 87 14.68 -25.72 -28.18
CA GLU A 87 14.10 -26.98 -27.69
C GLU A 87 12.69 -27.20 -28.26
N ARG A 88 11.81 -26.19 -28.21
CA ARG A 88 10.47 -26.25 -28.82
C ARG A 88 10.53 -26.51 -30.32
N LYS A 89 11.49 -25.93 -31.03
CA LYS A 89 11.69 -26.17 -32.47
C LYS A 89 12.12 -27.61 -32.74
N ALA A 90 13.06 -28.13 -31.96
CA ALA A 90 13.53 -29.51 -32.07
C ALA A 90 12.40 -30.52 -31.81
N ASP A 91 11.60 -30.30 -30.76
CA ASP A 91 10.47 -31.16 -30.43
C ASP A 91 9.38 -31.12 -31.50
N ARG A 92 9.09 -29.96 -32.09
CA ARG A 92 8.15 -29.85 -33.21
C ARG A 92 8.61 -30.69 -34.41
N ILE A 93 9.89 -30.61 -34.75
CA ILE A 93 10.45 -31.42 -35.85
C ILE A 93 10.31 -32.92 -35.54
N LYS A 94 10.62 -33.35 -34.32
CA LYS A 94 10.47 -34.76 -33.90
C LYS A 94 9.03 -35.28 -33.98
N ARG A 95 8.02 -34.43 -33.75
CA ARG A 95 6.60 -34.84 -33.79
C ARG A 95 6.05 -34.99 -35.21
N HIS A 96 6.62 -34.28 -36.18
CA HIS A 96 6.14 -34.24 -37.57
C HIS A 96 7.06 -34.99 -38.54
N LYS A 97 7.98 -35.79 -38.02
CA LYS A 97 8.92 -36.62 -38.77
C LYS A 97 8.77 -38.06 -38.31
#